data_AF-A0A957GJA0-F1
#
_entry.id   AF-A0A957GJA0-F1
#
_cell.length_a   1.000
_cell.length_b   1.000
_cell.length_c   1.000
_cell.angle_alpha   90.00
_cell.angle_beta   90.00
_cell.angle_gamma   90.00
#
_symmetry.space_group_name_H-M   'P 1'
#
loop_
_entity.id
_entity.type
_entity.pdbx_description
1 polymer ?
#
loop_
_entity_poly.entity_id
_entity_poly.type
_entity_poly.pdbx_seq_one_letter_code
_entity_poly.pdbx_strand_id
1 'polypeptide(L)'
;MNGEITIVTVRGMKANTGTVNGKRLVYVGRRCAGWGGSVLGSPFRAVAGKPGATLPNYRRWLWQEMKKQGEVWLEIVSIVKLVESGESVMLGCWCDNPSCCHASVVRAAVLWVIEEEE
;
A
#
# COMPACT_ATOMS: atom_id res chain seq x y z
N MET A 1 -11.62 -5.33 17.59
CA MET A 1 -11.02 -3.98 17.42
C MET A 1 -10.13 -4.08 16.20
N ASN A 2 -10.37 -3.26 15.18
CA ASN A 2 -9.56 -3.27 13.97
C ASN A 2 -8.17 -2.68 14.28
N GLY A 3 -7.13 -3.25 13.68
CA GLY A 3 -5.76 -2.77 13.80
C GLY A 3 -5.54 -1.42 13.12
N GLU A 4 -4.41 -0.77 13.42
CA GLU A 4 -4.08 0.52 12.81
C GLU A 4 -3.38 0.34 11.45
N ILE A 5 -3.73 1.16 10.46
CA ILE A 5 -2.99 1.24 9.18
C ILE A 5 -2.21 2.56 9.10
N THR A 6 -0.88 2.47 9.02
CA THR A 6 0.04 3.60 8.86
C THR A 6 0.85 3.48 7.57
N ILE A 7 1.46 4.58 7.13
CA ILE A 7 2.31 4.63 5.92
C ILE A 7 3.73 4.95 6.35
N VAL A 8 4.71 4.23 5.78
CA VAL A 8 6.12 4.44 6.09
C VAL A 8 6.97 4.42 4.83
N THR A 9 8.04 5.22 4.82
CA THR A 9 9.09 5.06 3.82
C THR A 9 10.00 3.89 4.22
N VAL A 10 10.29 3.00 3.28
CA VAL A 10 11.25 1.89 3.50
C VAL A 10 12.66 2.25 3.03
N ARG A 11 12.91 3.51 2.68
CA ARG A 11 14.25 3.97 2.34
C ARG A 11 15.18 3.78 3.53
N GLY A 12 16.30 3.09 3.32
CA GLY A 12 17.26 2.76 4.38
C GLY A 12 16.87 1.56 5.24
N MET A 13 15.69 0.96 5.03
CA MET A 13 15.32 -0.31 5.65
C MET A 13 15.85 -1.49 4.83
N LYS A 14 16.16 -2.60 5.51
CA LYS A 14 16.52 -3.86 4.83
C LYS A 14 15.29 -4.44 4.15
N ALA A 15 15.44 -4.88 2.90
CA ALA A 15 14.39 -5.63 2.21
C ALA A 15 14.00 -6.88 3.01
N ASN A 16 12.74 -7.31 2.89
CA ASN A 16 12.15 -8.42 3.63
C ASN A 16 12.05 -8.20 5.15
N THR A 17 12.10 -6.95 5.62
CA THR A 17 11.73 -6.63 7.01
C THR A 17 10.26 -7.00 7.22
N GLY A 18 9.99 -8.00 8.06
CA GLY A 18 8.63 -8.50 8.30
C GLY A 18 7.82 -7.66 9.29
N THR A 19 8.42 -7.32 10.43
CA THR A 19 7.76 -6.58 11.52
C THR A 19 8.66 -5.44 12.00
N VAL A 20 8.08 -4.26 12.21
CA VAL A 20 8.77 -3.06 12.69
C VAL A 20 7.98 -2.51 13.88
N ASN A 21 8.62 -2.40 15.05
CA ASN A 21 8.00 -1.90 16.29
C ASN A 21 6.65 -2.58 16.62
N GLY A 22 6.58 -3.90 16.45
CA GLY A 22 5.37 -4.69 16.68
C GLY A 22 4.27 -4.55 15.61
N LYS A 23 4.53 -3.79 14.54
CA LYS A 23 3.60 -3.63 13.40
C LYS A 23 4.08 -4.41 12.18
N ARG A 24 3.18 -5.06 11.46
CA ARG A 24 3.48 -5.79 10.23
C ARG A 24 3.83 -4.83 9.11
N LEU A 25 5.00 -4.99 8.49
CA LEU A 25 5.38 -4.20 7.32
C LEU A 25 4.91 -4.91 6.04
N VAL A 26 4.07 -4.24 5.26
CA VAL A 26 3.60 -4.70 3.96
C VAL A 26 4.16 -3.77 2.89
N TYR A 27 5.05 -4.26 2.04
CA TYR A 27 5.61 -3.48 0.95
C TYR A 27 4.62 -3.40 -0.21
N VAL A 28 4.22 -2.18 -0.60
CA VAL A 28 3.25 -1.93 -1.68
C VAL A 28 3.89 -1.25 -2.89
N GLY A 29 5.22 -1.15 -2.91
CA GLY A 29 5.95 -0.44 -3.95
C GLY A 29 6.30 -1.30 -5.18
N ARG A 30 6.82 -0.62 -6.22
CA ARG A 30 7.49 -1.31 -7.34
C ARG A 30 8.81 -1.90 -6.86
N ARG A 31 9.33 -2.91 -7.57
CA ARG A 31 10.67 -3.46 -7.30
C ARG A 31 11.72 -2.35 -7.23
N CYS A 32 12.39 -2.20 -6.08
CA CYS A 32 13.36 -1.14 -5.83
C CYS A 32 14.28 -1.48 -4.66
N ALA A 33 15.59 -1.19 -4.75
CA ALA A 33 16.55 -1.31 -3.65
C ALA A 33 16.48 -2.63 -2.86
N GLY A 34 16.38 -3.76 -3.58
CA GLY A 34 16.28 -5.10 -2.99
C GLY A 34 14.86 -5.53 -2.57
N TRP A 35 13.90 -4.62 -2.54
CA TRP A 35 12.49 -4.94 -2.28
C TRP A 35 11.85 -5.60 -3.51
N GLY A 36 11.18 -6.73 -3.30
CA GLY A 36 10.32 -7.36 -4.30
C GLY A 36 9.20 -6.41 -4.73
N GLY A 37 8.80 -6.45 -6.00
CA GLY A 37 7.69 -5.63 -6.47
C GLY A 37 6.36 -6.19 -5.95
N SER A 38 5.48 -5.30 -5.49
CA SER A 38 4.10 -5.63 -5.14
C SER A 38 3.19 -5.48 -6.37
N VAL A 39 2.12 -6.27 -6.41
CA VAL A 39 1.00 -6.09 -7.35
C VAL A 39 0.29 -4.75 -7.15
N LEU A 40 0.44 -4.14 -5.96
CA LEU A 40 -0.03 -2.78 -5.64
C LEU A 40 0.99 -1.69 -6.03
N GLY A 41 2.11 -2.06 -6.64
CA GLY A 41 3.09 -1.10 -7.15
C GLY A 41 2.49 -0.25 -8.27
N SER A 42 2.48 1.08 -8.10
CA SER A 42 1.93 1.98 -9.12
C SER A 42 2.56 1.74 -10.50
N PRO A 43 1.77 1.46 -11.55
CA PRO A 43 2.29 1.34 -12.92
C PRO A 43 2.71 2.70 -13.49
N PHE A 44 2.21 3.79 -12.90
CA PHE A 44 2.55 5.16 -13.31
C PHE A 44 3.84 5.62 -12.64
N ARG A 45 4.81 6.04 -13.45
CA ARG A 45 6.08 6.60 -12.97
C ARG A 45 5.86 8.02 -12.45
N ALA A 46 6.50 8.34 -11.32
CA ALA A 46 6.47 9.68 -10.77
C ALA A 46 7.07 10.68 -11.76
N VAL A 47 6.48 11.88 -11.81
CA VAL A 47 6.96 12.97 -12.64
C VAL A 47 7.93 13.81 -11.81
N ALA A 48 9.14 14.03 -12.33
CA ALA A 48 10.16 14.83 -11.65
C ALA A 48 9.63 16.24 -11.36
N GLY A 49 9.86 16.73 -10.14
CA GLY A 49 9.37 18.04 -9.68
C GLY A 49 7.86 18.15 -9.47
N LYS A 50 7.09 17.06 -9.65
CA LYS A 50 5.63 17.06 -9.47
C LYS A 50 5.18 15.86 -8.61
N PRO A 51 5.47 15.87 -7.30
CA PRO A 51 5.06 14.80 -6.39
C PRO A 51 3.53 14.63 -6.45
N GLY A 52 3.07 13.38 -6.49
CA GLY A 52 1.64 13.06 -6.50
C GLY A 52 0.92 13.24 -7.84
N ALA A 53 1.57 13.76 -8.90
CA ALA A 53 0.93 14.03 -10.19
C ALA A 53 0.23 12.80 -10.82
N THR A 54 0.71 11.59 -10.51
CA THR A 54 0.14 10.34 -11.03
C THR A 54 -0.87 9.68 -10.09
N LEU A 55 -1.12 10.23 -8.90
CA LEU A 55 -2.08 9.66 -7.94
C LEU A 55 -3.52 9.58 -8.49
N PRO A 56 -4.02 10.57 -9.25
CA PRO A 56 -5.36 10.45 -9.86
C PRO A 56 -5.45 9.29 -10.86
N ASN A 57 -4.38 9.00 -11.60
CA ASN A 57 -4.32 7.86 -12.51
C ASN A 57 -4.24 6.55 -11.73
N TYR A 58 -3.40 6.52 -10.69
CA TYR A 58 -3.26 5.36 -9.82
C TYR A 58 -4.57 4.99 -9.11
N ARG A 59 -5.31 5.98 -8.57
CA ARG A 59 -6.61 5.75 -7.94
C ARG A 59 -7.61 5.12 -8.92
N ARG A 60 -7.70 5.67 -10.14
CA ARG A 60 -8.58 5.12 -11.19
C ARG A 60 -8.18 3.70 -11.56
N TRP A 61 -6.89 3.45 -11.76
CA TRP A 61 -6.38 2.12 -12.06
C TRP A 61 -6.67 1.12 -10.95
N LEU A 62 -6.36 1.46 -9.69
CA LEU A 62 -6.55 0.57 -8.55
C LEU A 62 -8.02 0.17 -8.41
N TRP A 63 -8.94 1.13 -8.55
CA TRP A 63 -10.38 0.86 -8.52
C TRP A 63 -10.82 -0.11 -9.61
N GLN A 64 -10.30 0.05 -10.84
CA GLN A 64 -10.61 -0.89 -11.92
C GLN A 64 -10.01 -2.28 -11.69
N GLU A 65 -8.81 -2.37 -11.12
CA GLU A 65 -8.20 -3.67 -10.79
C GLU A 65 -8.92 -4.38 -9.64
N MET A 66 -9.38 -3.64 -8.62
CA MET A 66 -10.18 -4.22 -7.54
C MET A 66 -11.49 -4.84 -8.06
N LYS A 67 -12.15 -4.18 -9.02
CA LYS A 67 -13.37 -4.71 -9.65
C LYS A 67 -13.17 -6.01 -10.42
N LYS A 68 -11.95 -6.28 -10.91
CA LYS A 68 -11.63 -7.53 -11.61
C LYS A 68 -11.51 -8.72 -10.66
N GLN A 69 -11.41 -8.48 -9.35
CA GLN A 69 -11.21 -9.52 -8.33
C GLN A 69 -9.99 -10.43 -8.59
N GLY A 70 -8.94 -9.89 -9.21
CA GLY A 70 -7.67 -10.59 -9.48
C GLY A 70 -6.63 -10.41 -8.38
N GLU A 71 -5.34 -10.52 -8.72
CA GLU A 71 -4.22 -10.45 -7.75
C GLU A 71 -4.23 -9.17 -6.90
N VAL A 72 -4.57 -8.02 -7.50
CA VAL A 72 -4.69 -6.74 -6.77
C VAL A 72 -5.78 -6.81 -5.70
N TRP A 73 -6.94 -7.40 -6.01
CA TRP A 73 -8.02 -7.56 -5.05
C TRP A 73 -7.63 -8.52 -3.92
N LEU A 74 -7.01 -9.65 -4.27
CA LEU A 74 -6.54 -10.62 -3.27
C LEU A 74 -5.52 -10.01 -2.31
N GLU A 75 -4.64 -9.15 -2.80
CA GLU A 75 -3.68 -8.43 -1.96
C GLU A 75 -4.36 -7.40 -1.04
N ILE A 76 -5.35 -6.65 -1.54
CA ILE A 76 -6.16 -5.74 -0.70
C ILE A 76 -6.86 -6.53 0.41
N VAL A 77 -7.56 -7.62 0.05
CA VAL A 77 -8.25 -8.50 1.01
C VAL A 77 -7.27 -9.11 2.02
N SER A 78 -6.06 -9.48 1.58
CA SER A 78 -5.03 -9.97 2.50
C SER A 78 -4.69 -8.91 3.55
N ILE A 79 -4.56 -7.64 3.17
CA ILE A 79 -4.28 -6.55 4.12
C ILE A 79 -5.48 -6.31 5.05
N VAL A 80 -6.70 -6.31 4.50
CA VAL A 80 -7.95 -6.19 5.28
C VAL A 80 -7.99 -7.24 6.39
N LYS A 81 -7.76 -8.52 6.06
CA LYS A 81 -7.75 -9.63 7.04
C LYS A 81 -6.74 -9.44 8.17
N LEU A 82 -5.55 -8.91 7.87
CA LEU A 82 -4.55 -8.61 8.91
C LEU A 82 -5.10 -7.55 9.87
N VAL A 83 -5.69 -6.49 9.32
CA VAL A 83 -6.25 -5.38 10.11
C VAL A 83 -7.45 -5.83 10.93
N GLU A 84 -8.39 -6.57 10.36
CA GLU A 84 -9.56 -7.10 11.08
C GLU A 84 -9.19 -8.10 12.18
N SER A 85 -8.07 -8.84 12.01
CA SER A 85 -7.52 -9.69 13.06
C SER A 85 -6.91 -8.93 14.25
N GLY A 86 -6.89 -7.58 14.17
CA GLY A 86 -6.31 -6.70 15.18
C GLY A 86 -4.83 -6.38 14.96
N GLU A 87 -4.22 -6.83 13.86
CA GLU A 87 -2.82 -6.56 13.56
C GLU A 87 -2.65 -5.12 13.05
N SER A 88 -1.68 -4.40 13.62
CA SER A 88 -1.29 -3.09 13.10
C SER A 88 -0.39 -3.24 11.86
N VAL A 89 -0.79 -2.61 10.76
CA VAL A 89 -0.10 -2.69 9.46
C VAL A 89 0.60 -1.37 9.12
N MET A 90 1.85 -1.47 8.67
CA MET A 90 2.62 -0.40 8.05
C MET A 90 2.70 -0.65 6.55
N LEU A 91 2.09 0.21 5.74
CA LEU A 91 2.23 0.19 4.29
C LEU A 91 3.55 0.87 3.91
N GLY A 92 4.50 0.05 3.49
CA GLY A 92 5.85 0.45 3.11
C GLY A 92 5.96 0.80 1.62
N CYS A 93 6.58 1.93 1.31
CA CYS A 93 6.96 2.31 -0.05
C CYS A 93 8.33 2.98 -0.09
N TRP A 94 9.04 2.89 -1.21
CA TRP A 94 10.33 3.57 -1.39
C TRP A 94 10.21 5.09 -1.60
N CYS A 95 9.00 5.62 -1.81
CA CYS A 95 8.80 7.05 -2.01
C CYS A 95 9.24 7.87 -0.78
N ASP A 96 9.83 9.04 -1.04
CA ASP A 96 10.39 9.92 0.00
C ASP A 96 9.35 10.80 0.67
N ASN A 97 8.17 10.96 0.05
CA ASN A 97 7.10 11.79 0.59
C ASN A 97 5.84 10.95 0.84
N PRO A 98 5.57 10.55 2.10
CA PRO A 98 4.37 9.80 2.49
C PRO A 98 3.06 10.51 2.09
N SER A 99 3.01 11.84 2.15
CA SER A 99 1.80 12.64 1.85
C SER A 99 1.41 12.61 0.37
N CYS A 100 2.34 12.30 -0.54
CA CYS A 100 2.10 12.16 -1.97
C CYS A 100 2.42 10.74 -2.48
N CYS A 101 2.44 9.76 -1.58
CA CYS A 101 2.74 8.38 -1.91
C CYS A 101 1.49 7.63 -2.37
N HIS A 102 1.63 6.69 -3.30
CA HIS A 102 0.52 5.83 -3.73
C HIS A 102 0.03 4.90 -2.61
N ALA A 103 0.86 4.63 -1.59
CA ALA A 103 0.45 3.91 -0.38
C ALA A 103 -0.73 4.57 0.34
N SER A 104 -0.91 5.90 0.21
CA SER A 104 -2.09 6.59 0.75
C SER A 104 -3.39 6.17 0.05
N VAL A 105 -3.32 5.91 -1.26
CA VAL A 105 -4.46 5.43 -2.05
C VAL A 105 -4.75 3.97 -1.72
N VAL A 106 -3.72 3.15 -1.49
CA VAL A 106 -3.89 1.76 -1.00
C VAL A 106 -4.54 1.74 0.38
N ARG A 107 -4.07 2.56 1.32
CA ARG A 107 -4.68 2.69 2.65
C ARG A 107 -6.16 3.05 2.55
N ALA A 108 -6.52 4.02 1.72
CA ALA A 108 -7.90 4.41 1.52
C ALA A 108 -8.76 3.27 0.93
N ALA A 109 -8.20 2.48 0.00
CA ALA A 109 -8.90 1.33 -0.55
C ALA A 109 -9.15 0.23 0.49
N VAL A 110 -8.15 -0.07 1.33
CA VAL A 110 -8.31 -1.05 2.43
C VAL A 110 -9.37 -0.60 3.43
N LEU A 111 -9.34 0.68 3.83
CA LEU A 111 -10.33 1.24 4.75
C LEU A 111 -11.75 1.20 4.16
N TRP A 112 -11.90 1.53 2.88
CA TRP A 112 -13.20 1.44 2.20
C TRP A 112 -13.74 0.01 2.18
N VAL A 113 -12.91 -1.01 1.97
CA VAL A 113 -13.35 -2.41 2.01
C VAL A 113 -13.81 -2.80 3.42
N ILE A 114 -13.08 -2.38 4.46
CA ILE A 114 -13.46 -2.64 5.87
C ILE A 114 -14.82 -2.00 6.18
N GLU A 115 -15.07 -0.78 5.70
CA GLU A 115 -16.32 -0.05 5.95
C GLU A 115 -17.54 -0.62 5.20
N GLU A 116 -17.36 -1.31 4.07
CA GLU A 116 -18.46 -1.87 3.27
C GLU A 116 -18.80 -3.32 3.63
N GLU A 117 -17.95 -4.02 4.39
CA GLU A 117 -18.25 -5.36 4.93
C GLU A 117 -18.96 -5.33 6.29
N GLU A 118 -19.12 -4.14 6.91
CA GLU A 118 -19.96 -3.91 8.11
C GLU A 118 -21.44 -3.65 7.75
#